data_AF-A0A929UVD4-F1
#
_entry.id   AF-A0A929UVD4-F1
#
_cell.length_a   1.000
_cell.length_b   1.000
_cell.length_c   1.000
_cell.angle_alpha   90.00
_cell.angle_beta   90.00
_cell.angle_gamma   90.00
#
_symmetry.space_group_name_H-M   'P 1'
#
loop_
_entity.id
_entity.type
_entity.pdbx_description
1 polymer ?
#
loop_
_entity_poly.entity_id
_entity_poly.type
_entity_poly.pdbx_seq_one_letter_code
_entity_poly.pdbx_strand_id
1 'polypeptide(L)'
;MKGRILILANSSSGLMDFRGELLLRLKKEGFTVYVSVPDQRKVEELEGAGVIVRPVEMNRRGINPLQDLKLYANYRRLLKEVKPDAVLTYTIKPNVYGGFACRRRGIPYLSTVTGLGS
;
A
#
# COMPACT_ATOMS: atom_id res chain seq x y z
N MET A 1 -11.65 -14.47 12.28
CA MET A 1 -11.20 -13.49 11.26
C MET A 1 -9.72 -13.74 11.02
N LYS A 2 -9.26 -13.82 9.77
CA LYS A 2 -7.81 -13.90 9.50
C LYS A 2 -7.14 -12.56 9.86
N GLY A 3 -5.82 -12.49 9.72
CA GLY A 3 -5.00 -11.31 10.02
C GLY A 3 -5.32 -10.06 9.18
N ARG A 4 -4.49 -9.03 9.36
CA ARG A 4 -4.53 -7.74 8.68
C ARG A 4 -3.48 -7.70 7.56
N ILE A 5 -3.92 -7.36 6.36
CA ILE A 5 -3.04 -7.16 5.20
C ILE A 5 -3.08 -5.69 4.82
N LEU A 6 -1.92 -5.08 4.60
CA LEU A 6 -1.80 -3.71 4.12
C LEU A 6 -1.20 -3.68 2.72
N ILE A 7 -1.85 -2.99 1.78
CA ILE A 7 -1.33 -2.75 0.44
C ILE A 7 -0.89 -1.30 0.34
N LEU A 8 0.38 -1.06 0.00
CA LEU A 8 0.93 0.27 -0.27
C LEU A 8 1.05 0.45 -1.79
N ALA A 9 0.33 1.42 -2.35
CA ALA A 9 0.31 1.68 -3.78
C ALA A 9 0.48 3.17 -4.09
N ASN A 10 0.91 3.48 -5.31
CA ASN A 10 1.07 4.86 -5.75
C ASN A 10 -0.19 5.48 -6.37
N SER A 11 -1.24 4.69 -6.54
CA SER A 11 -2.47 5.13 -7.18
C SER A 11 -3.65 4.25 -6.82
N SER A 12 -4.81 4.85 -6.55
CA SER A 12 -6.06 4.09 -6.33
C SER A 12 -6.53 3.44 -7.62
N SER A 13 -6.46 4.17 -8.76
CA SER A 13 -6.89 3.64 -10.05
C SER A 13 -6.03 2.47 -10.50
N GLY A 14 -4.71 2.67 -10.54
CA GLY A 14 -3.78 1.60 -10.92
C GLY A 14 -3.78 0.40 -9.97
N LEU A 15 -4.20 0.57 -8.71
CA LEU A 15 -4.41 -0.58 -7.83
C LEU A 15 -5.71 -1.31 -8.17
N MET A 16 -6.82 -0.60 -8.31
CA MET A 16 -8.11 -1.23 -8.54
C MET A 16 -8.16 -1.92 -9.92
N ASP A 17 -7.68 -1.24 -10.96
CA ASP A 17 -7.77 -1.73 -12.34
C ASP A 17 -6.91 -3.00 -12.56
N PHE A 18 -5.74 -3.07 -11.92
CA PHE A 18 -4.78 -4.18 -12.15
C PHE A 18 -4.74 -5.20 -11.02
N ARG A 19 -5.25 -4.87 -9.83
CA ARG A 19 -5.15 -5.70 -8.62
C ARG A 19 -6.44 -5.74 -7.81
N GLY A 20 -7.57 -5.25 -8.33
CA GLY A 20 -8.87 -5.32 -7.66
C GLY A 20 -9.27 -6.76 -7.29
N GLU A 21 -9.06 -7.72 -8.19
CA GLU A 21 -9.34 -9.14 -7.93
C GLU A 21 -8.55 -9.71 -6.74
N LEU A 22 -7.31 -9.26 -6.55
CA LEU A 22 -6.49 -9.65 -5.40
C LEU A 22 -7.11 -9.11 -4.10
N LEU A 23 -7.56 -7.85 -4.08
CA LEU A 23 -8.21 -7.26 -2.91
C LEU A 23 -9.48 -8.03 -2.55
N LEU A 24 -10.33 -8.31 -3.55
CA LEU A 24 -11.55 -9.09 -3.38
C LEU A 24 -11.27 -10.51 -2.90
N ARG A 25 -10.24 -11.17 -3.44
CA ARG A 25 -9.84 -12.51 -2.99
C ARG A 25 -9.37 -12.51 -1.54
N LEU A 26 -8.51 -11.56 -1.14
CA LEU A 26 -8.05 -11.43 0.24
C LEU A 26 -9.22 -11.20 1.20
N LYS A 27 -10.20 -10.36 0.81
CA LYS A 27 -11.44 -10.16 1.56
C LYS A 27 -12.26 -11.44 1.67
N LYS A 28 -12.48 -12.16 0.56
CA LYS A 28 -13.20 -13.43 0.53
C LYS A 28 -12.55 -14.50 1.42
N GLU A 29 -11.23 -14.50 1.50
CA GLU A 29 -10.44 -15.38 2.38
C GLU A 29 -10.52 -14.98 3.87
N GLY A 30 -11.20 -13.88 4.21
CA GLY A 30 -11.48 -13.46 5.59
C GLY A 30 -10.44 -12.54 6.22
N PHE A 31 -9.53 -11.95 5.43
CA PHE A 31 -8.57 -10.95 5.92
C PHE A 31 -9.19 -9.57 6.06
N THR A 32 -8.68 -8.78 7.02
CA THR A 32 -8.94 -7.33 7.03
C THR A 32 -7.93 -6.66 6.11
N VAL A 33 -8.43 -6.05 5.03
CA VAL A 33 -7.59 -5.48 3.98
C VAL A 33 -7.56 -3.96 4.12
N TYR A 34 -6.36 -3.42 4.28
CA TYR A 34 -6.08 -1.99 4.26
C TYR A 34 -5.37 -1.62 2.96
N VAL A 35 -5.69 -0.45 2.42
CA VAL A 35 -5.03 0.10 1.23
C VAL A 35 -4.53 1.50 1.55
N SER A 36 -3.29 1.80 1.18
CA SER A 36 -2.74 3.14 1.27
C SER A 36 -2.32 3.67 -0.10
N VAL A 37 -2.95 4.78 -0.48
CA VAL A 37 -2.81 5.43 -1.79
C VAL A 37 -2.81 6.95 -1.62
N PRO A 38 -2.16 7.69 -2.53
CA PRO A 38 -2.06 9.15 -2.43
C PRO A 38 -3.17 9.93 -3.14
N ASP A 39 -3.98 9.26 -3.96
CA ASP A 39 -5.02 9.89 -4.76
C ASP A 39 -6.41 9.36 -4.41
N GLN A 40 -7.44 10.16 -4.69
CA GLN A 40 -8.82 9.90 -4.29
C GLN A 40 -9.69 9.29 -5.42
N ARG A 41 -9.12 9.01 -6.61
CA ARG A 41 -9.91 8.77 -7.84
C ARG A 41 -10.79 7.52 -7.82
N LYS A 42 -10.44 6.52 -7.01
CA LYS A 42 -11.18 5.25 -6.87
C LYS A 42 -11.36 4.86 -5.41
N VAL A 43 -11.36 5.83 -4.50
CA VAL A 43 -11.47 5.54 -3.06
C VAL A 43 -12.85 4.99 -2.72
N GLU A 44 -13.92 5.57 -3.26
CA GLU A 44 -15.28 5.05 -3.07
C GLU A 44 -15.46 3.63 -3.60
N GLU A 45 -14.86 3.30 -4.75
CA GLU A 45 -14.88 1.96 -5.33
C GLU A 45 -14.13 0.95 -4.44
N LEU A 46 -12.97 1.35 -3.90
CA LEU A 46 -12.19 0.54 -2.96
C LEU A 46 -12.97 0.31 -1.64
N GLU A 47 -13.55 1.35 -1.07
CA GLU A 47 -14.36 1.25 0.15
C GLU A 47 -15.62 0.42 -0.09
N GLY A 48 -16.27 0.56 -1.25
CA GLY A 48 -17.37 -0.28 -1.70
C GLY A 48 -17.00 -1.76 -1.87
N ALA A 49 -15.75 -2.06 -2.22
CA ALA A 49 -15.18 -3.42 -2.20
C ALA A 49 -14.87 -3.94 -0.78
N GLY A 50 -15.14 -3.15 0.26
CA GLY A 50 -14.98 -3.51 1.67
C GLY A 50 -13.53 -3.45 2.16
N VAL A 51 -12.64 -2.72 1.46
CA VAL A 51 -11.29 -2.44 1.95
C VAL A 51 -11.26 -1.13 2.74
N ILE A 52 -10.32 -1.01 3.68
CA ILE A 52 -10.17 0.20 4.50
C ILE A 52 -9.09 1.08 3.88
N VAL A 53 -9.46 2.26 3.41
CA VAL A 53 -8.52 3.19 2.77
C VAL A 53 -7.81 4.06 3.83
N ARG A 54 -6.49 4.18 3.69
CA ARG A 54 -5.60 4.99 4.53
C ARG A 54 -4.78 5.92 3.64
N PRO A 55 -5.19 7.19 3.48
CA PRO A 55 -4.51 8.10 2.57
C PRO A 55 -3.06 8.31 3.00
N VAL A 56 -2.16 8.46 2.03
CA VAL A 56 -0.75 8.82 2.26
C VAL A 56 -0.34 9.96 1.36
N GLU A 57 0.32 10.96 1.91
CA GLU A 57 0.87 12.02 1.08
C GLU A 57 2.12 11.51 0.35
N MET A 58 2.09 11.52 -0.97
CA MET A 58 3.21 11.09 -1.81
C MET A 58 3.30 11.87 -3.11
N ASN A 59 4.48 12.43 -3.39
CA ASN A 59 4.81 12.91 -4.72
C ASN A 59 5.26 11.73 -5.60
N ARG A 60 4.42 11.37 -6.57
CA ARG A 60 4.63 10.19 -7.44
C ARG A 60 5.82 10.33 -8.39
N ARG A 61 6.14 11.53 -8.87
CA ARG A 61 7.18 11.79 -9.89
C ARG A 61 8.39 12.53 -9.36
N GLY A 62 8.29 13.15 -8.18
CA GLY A 62 9.37 13.93 -7.60
C GLY A 62 10.56 13.06 -7.17
N ILE A 63 11.76 13.59 -7.38
CA ILE A 63 13.04 13.01 -6.92
C ILE A 63 13.55 13.72 -5.65
N ASN A 64 12.69 14.48 -4.97
CA ASN A 64 13.07 15.29 -3.82
C ASN A 64 13.28 14.41 -2.56
N PRO A 65 14.51 14.35 -2.00
CA PRO A 65 14.81 13.48 -0.87
C PRO A 65 14.03 13.81 0.42
N LEU A 66 13.69 15.08 0.65
CA LEU A 66 12.91 15.49 1.82
C LEU A 66 11.47 14.97 1.76
N GLN A 67 10.87 15.00 0.57
CA GLN A 67 9.53 14.44 0.37
C GLN A 67 9.52 12.92 0.53
N ASP A 68 10.60 12.26 0.12
CA ASP A 68 10.78 10.82 0.29
C ASP A 68 11.00 10.43 1.75
N LEU A 69 11.74 11.24 2.52
CA LEU A 69 11.85 11.05 3.97
C LEU A 69 10.51 11.24 4.69
N LYS A 70 9.70 12.22 4.25
CA LYS A 70 8.33 12.41 4.73
C LYS A 70 7.44 11.20 4.41
N LEU A 71 7.53 10.65 3.20
CA LEU A 71 6.83 9.43 2.81
C LEU A 71 7.22 8.25 3.70
N TYR A 72 8.52 8.05 3.94
CA TYR A 72 9.02 7.03 4.85
C TYR A 72 8.47 7.19 6.27
N ALA A 73 8.45 8.42 6.81
CA ALA A 73 7.86 8.71 8.11
C ALA A 73 6.35 8.38 8.15
N ASN A 74 5.62 8.71 7.09
CA ASN A 74 4.20 8.38 6.96
C ASN A 74 3.96 6.86 6.96
N TYR A 75 4.72 6.09 6.17
CA TYR A 75 4.63 4.62 6.22
C TYR A 75 5.01 4.07 7.58
N ARG A 76 6.00 4.67 8.24
CA ARG A 76 6.33 4.27 9.61
C ARG A 76 5.15 4.48 10.54
N ARG A 77 4.48 5.63 10.49
CA ARG A 77 3.30 5.89 11.32
C ARG A 77 2.19 4.88 11.00
N LEU A 78 1.87 4.72 9.72
CA LEU A 78 0.81 3.84 9.25
C LEU A 78 0.99 2.37 9.70
N LEU A 79 2.20 1.83 9.59
CA LEU A 79 2.50 0.47 10.04
C LEU A 79 2.30 0.29 11.56
N LYS A 80 2.54 1.35 12.36
CA LYS A 80 2.32 1.33 13.81
C LYS A 80 0.84 1.35 14.17
N GLU A 81 0.05 2.09 13.39
CA GLU A 81 -1.40 2.23 13.58
C GLU A 81 -2.16 0.99 13.12
N VAL A 82 -1.87 0.51 11.91
CA VAL A 82 -2.55 -0.63 11.30
C VAL A 82 -2.12 -1.97 11.92
N LYS A 83 -0.84 -2.09 12.31
CA LYS A 83 -0.22 -3.34 12.79
C LYS A 83 -0.54 -4.53 11.85
N PRO A 84 -0.14 -4.45 10.56
CA PRO A 84 -0.41 -5.51 9.61
C PRO A 84 0.45 -6.75 9.90
N ASP A 85 -0.11 -7.92 9.63
CA ASP A 85 0.60 -9.21 9.69
C ASP A 85 1.49 -9.41 8.44
N ALA A 86 1.08 -8.84 7.29
CA ALA A 86 1.90 -8.76 6.10
C ALA A 86 1.57 -7.52 5.26
N VAL A 87 2.55 -7.06 4.48
CA VAL A 87 2.42 -5.88 3.61
C VAL A 87 2.71 -6.24 2.16
N LEU A 88 1.85 -5.83 1.24
CA LEU A 88 2.17 -5.85 -0.19
C LEU A 88 2.54 -4.43 -0.62
N THR A 89 3.75 -4.26 -1.14
CA THR A 89 4.17 -3.00 -1.72
C THR A 89 4.04 -3.08 -3.23
N TYR A 90 3.50 -2.03 -3.85
CA TYR A 90 3.21 -1.99 -5.27
C TYR A 90 3.77 -0.70 -5.87
N THR A 91 4.59 -0.84 -6.93
CA THR A 91 5.36 0.23 -7.60
C THR A 91 6.58 0.73 -6.83
N ILE A 92 7.44 1.50 -7.51
CA ILE A 92 8.79 1.86 -7.07
C ILE A 92 8.82 2.51 -5.67
N LYS A 93 8.12 3.63 -5.44
CA LYS A 93 8.20 4.36 -4.16
C LYS A 93 7.68 3.55 -2.97
N PRO A 94 6.49 2.90 -3.06
CA PRO A 94 6.05 1.97 -2.02
C PRO A 94 7.01 0.80 -1.80
N ASN A 95 7.60 0.22 -2.85
CA ASN A 95 8.57 -0.87 -2.73
C ASN A 95 9.82 -0.44 -1.96
N VAL A 96 10.39 0.71 -2.30
CA VAL A 96 11.60 1.23 -1.65
C VAL A 96 11.29 1.68 -0.22
N TYR A 97 10.41 2.66 -0.04
CA TYR A 97 10.22 3.31 1.27
C TYR A 97 9.31 2.50 2.19
N GLY A 98 8.27 1.88 1.65
CA GLY A 98 7.38 0.99 2.39
C GLY A 98 8.09 -0.30 2.77
N GLY A 99 8.79 -0.93 1.82
CA GLY A 99 9.58 -2.15 2.08
C GLY A 99 10.67 -1.90 3.12
N PHE A 100 11.40 -0.79 3.03
CA PHE A 100 12.39 -0.41 4.04
C PHE A 100 11.76 -0.18 5.42
N ALA A 101 10.58 0.45 5.49
CA ALA A 101 9.84 0.63 6.74
C ALA A 101 9.37 -0.70 7.35
N CYS A 102 8.96 -1.66 6.52
CA CYS A 102 8.58 -3.01 6.95
C CYS A 102 9.78 -3.78 7.51
N ARG A 103 10.90 -3.79 6.77
CA ARG A 103 12.14 -4.45 7.18
C ARG A 103 12.64 -3.97 8.54
N ARG A 104 12.62 -2.66 8.78
CA ARG A 104 13.01 -2.09 10.08
C ARG A 104 12.11 -2.46 11.25
N ARG A 105 10.91 -2.97 10.99
CA ARG A 105 9.96 -3.43 12.02
C ARG A 105 9.82 -4.94 12.11
N GLY A 106 10.53 -5.70 11.27
CA GLY A 106 10.35 -7.14 11.18
C GLY A 106 8.96 -7.54 10.67
N ILE A 107 8.28 -6.67 9.92
CA ILE A 107 6.98 -6.99 9.31
C ILE A 107 7.25 -7.69 7.97
N PRO A 108 6.71 -8.90 7.73
CA PRO A 108 6.81 -9.56 6.44
C PRO A 108 6.23 -8.70 5.31
N TYR A 109 6.93 -8.59 4.19
CA TYR A 109 6.44 -7.83 3.04
C TYR A 109 6.79 -8.48 1.71
N LEU A 110 5.92 -8.27 0.71
CA LEU A 110 6.12 -8.71 -0.66
C LEU A 110 6.14 -7.50 -1.59
N SER A 111 7.27 -7.31 -2.27
CA SER A 111 7.39 -6.25 -3.27
C SER A 111 6.92 -6.70 -4.63
N THR A 112 6.03 -5.91 -5.21
CA THR A 112 5.44 -6.15 -6.51
C THR A 112 5.91 -5.07 -7.48
N VAL A 113 6.64 -5.50 -8.51
CA VAL A 113 7.06 -4.65 -9.64
C VAL A 113 6.19 -5.00 -10.84
N THR A 114 5.80 -4.00 -11.61
CA THR A 114 4.99 -4.16 -12.83
C THR A 114 5.73 -3.63 -14.04
N GLY A 115 5.57 -4.30 -15.18
CA GLY A 115 6.32 -4.02 -16.41
C GLY A 115 7.63 -4.81 -16.49
N LEU A 116 8.34 -4.67 -17.61
CA LEU A 116 9.60 -5.37 -17.88
C LEU A 116 10.82 -4.69 -17.22
N GLY A 117 10.64 -3.53 -16.57
CA GLY A 117 11.74 -2.79 -15.95
C GLY A 117 12.72 -2.14 -16.95
N SER A 118 12.31 -2.03 -18.22
CA SER A 118 13.03 -1.35 -19.30
C SER A 118 12.81 0.15 -19.30
#